data_AF-A0A3N5VNA0-F1
#
_entry.id   AF-A0A3N5VNA0-F1
#
_cell.length_a   1.000
_cell.length_b   1.000
_cell.length_c   1.000
_cell.angle_alpha   90.00
_cell.angle_beta   90.00
_cell.angle_gamma   90.00
#
_symmetry.space_group_name_H-M   'P 1'
#
loop_
_entity.id
_entity.type
_entity.pdbx_description
1 polymer ?
#
loop_
_entity_poly.entity_id
_entity_poly.type
_entity_poly.pdbx_seq_one_letter_code
_entity_poly.pdbx_strand_id
1 'polypeptide(L)'
;MTDVTAVRWQLMVDPVQTSNNSAGEKGDGAVVAYVDGLSQEHRMLVVLKAQLYGGSWEPMLDDLRNRLSGKPYIFKLVHRIQDDIERIEQMRKFEAEHGVDLTDYVDLA
;
A
#
# COMPACT_ATOMS: atom_id res chain seq x y z
N MET A 1 -44.59 -41.09 41.86
CA MET A 1 -44.49 -39.93 42.76
C MET A 1 -43.86 -38.82 41.93
N THR A 2 -44.68 -37.88 41.49
CA THR A 2 -44.31 -36.69 40.70
C THR A 2 -43.67 -35.63 41.59
N ASP A 3 -42.64 -34.94 41.07
CA ASP A 3 -42.43 -33.47 41.16
C ASP A 3 -41.15 -33.11 40.36
N VAL A 4 -41.26 -32.51 39.16
CA VAL A 4 -41.09 -31.08 38.76
C VAL A 4 -39.73 -30.40 39.05
N THR A 5 -39.34 -29.54 38.09
CA THR A 5 -38.41 -28.39 38.15
C THR A 5 -36.91 -28.68 38.33
N ALA A 6 -35.94 -27.97 37.75
CA ALA A 6 -35.89 -26.91 36.74
C ALA A 6 -34.39 -26.72 36.39
N VAL A 7 -34.14 -26.38 35.11
CA VAL A 7 -33.24 -25.32 34.61
C VAL A 7 -31.98 -24.97 35.43
N ARG A 8 -30.79 -25.17 34.84
CA ARG A 8 -29.80 -24.07 34.66
C ARG A 8 -28.66 -24.45 33.71
N TRP A 9 -28.78 -24.04 32.44
CA TRP A 9 -27.60 -23.85 31.58
C TRP A 9 -27.02 -22.47 31.88
N GLN A 10 -25.90 -22.42 32.60
CA GLN A 10 -25.18 -21.18 32.89
C GLN A 10 -23.80 -21.22 32.24
N LEU A 11 -23.69 -20.54 31.11
CA LEU A 11 -22.63 -19.61 30.72
C LEU A 11 -21.17 -20.00 31.08
N MET A 12 -20.47 -20.56 30.09
CA MET A 12 -19.11 -20.15 29.76
C MET A 12 -19.14 -19.65 28.32
N VAL A 13 -19.47 -18.37 28.16
CA VAL A 13 -19.09 -17.63 26.95
C VAL A 13 -17.60 -17.39 27.10
N ASP A 14 -16.80 -18.04 26.27
CA ASP A 14 -15.42 -17.64 26.07
C ASP A 14 -15.41 -16.14 25.71
N PRO A 15 -14.52 -15.32 26.29
CA PRO A 15 -14.45 -13.94 25.89
C PRO A 15 -14.11 -13.90 24.41
N VAL A 16 -15.08 -13.45 23.59
CA VAL A 16 -14.81 -13.01 22.23
C VAL A 16 -13.68 -12.00 22.37
N GLN A 17 -12.50 -12.35 21.85
CA GLN A 17 -11.42 -11.40 21.71
C GLN A 17 -11.94 -10.40 20.67
N THR A 18 -12.58 -9.34 21.14
CA THR A 18 -12.82 -8.15 20.34
C THR A 18 -11.44 -7.58 20.06
N SER A 19 -10.80 -8.08 19.00
CA SER A 19 -9.71 -7.39 18.36
C SER A 19 -10.20 -5.97 18.10
N ASN A 20 -9.54 -5.00 18.72
CA ASN A 20 -9.74 -3.58 18.42
C ASN A 20 -9.35 -3.35 16.95
N ASN A 21 -10.28 -3.56 16.02
CA ASN A 21 -10.14 -3.32 14.58
C ASN A 21 -10.04 -1.82 14.22
N SER A 22 -10.17 -0.94 15.21
CA SER A 22 -10.17 0.52 15.02
C SER A 22 -8.81 1.09 14.61
N ALA A 23 -7.70 0.36 14.80
CA ALA A 23 -6.38 0.76 14.32
C ALA A 23 -6.15 0.37 12.85
N GLY A 24 -6.65 -0.80 12.42
CA GLY A 24 -6.55 -1.26 11.03
C GLY A 24 -7.43 -0.46 10.07
N GLU A 25 -8.67 -0.16 10.46
CA GLU A 25 -9.60 0.66 9.66
C GLU A 25 -9.10 2.10 9.45
N LYS A 26 -8.36 2.66 10.42
CA LYS A 26 -7.74 3.99 10.28
C LYS A 26 -6.52 3.97 9.36
N GLY A 27 -5.74 2.89 9.36
CA GLY A 27 -4.60 2.70 8.46
C GLY A 27 -5.05 2.66 7.00
N ASP A 28 -6.06 1.84 6.70
CA ASP A 28 -6.61 1.72 5.34
C ASP A 28 -7.20 3.04 4.84
N GLY A 29 -7.90 3.80 5.68
CA GLY A 29 -8.44 5.10 5.30
C GLY A 29 -7.37 6.13 4.91
N ALA A 30 -6.21 6.12 5.59
CA ALA A 30 -5.10 7.00 5.26
C ALA A 30 -4.44 6.62 3.92
N VAL A 31 -4.30 5.32 3.65
CA VAL A 31 -3.76 4.83 2.37
C VAL A 31 -4.69 5.17 1.20
N VAL A 32 -5.99 4.94 1.35
CA VAL A 32 -6.98 5.31 0.31
C VAL A 32 -6.94 6.81 0.02
N ALA A 33 -6.93 7.66 1.05
CA ALA A 33 -6.86 9.11 0.87
C ALA A 33 -5.56 9.56 0.20
N TYR A 34 -4.43 8.93 0.51
CA TYR A 34 -3.16 9.20 -0.15
C TYR A 34 -3.20 8.82 -1.63
N VAL A 35 -3.69 7.62 -1.95
CA VAL A 35 -3.83 7.11 -3.31
C VAL A 35 -4.76 8.01 -4.14
N ASP A 36 -5.91 8.42 -3.59
CA ASP A 36 -6.85 9.34 -4.24
C ASP A 36 -6.21 10.69 -4.59
N GLY A 37 -5.24 11.14 -3.79
CA GLY A 37 -4.47 12.36 -4.04
C GLY A 37 -3.36 12.23 -5.08
N LEU A 38 -3.01 11.03 -5.53
CA LEU A 38 -1.93 10.82 -6.50
C LEU A 38 -2.30 11.36 -7.88
N SER A 39 -1.40 12.17 -8.45
CA SER A 39 -1.52 12.60 -9.85
C SER A 39 -1.37 11.43 -10.82
N GLN A 40 -1.70 11.65 -12.10
CA GLN A 40 -1.55 10.63 -13.13
C GLN A 40 -0.09 10.16 -13.26
N GLU A 41 0.87 11.08 -13.12
CA GLU A 41 2.30 10.77 -13.17
C GLU A 41 2.73 9.86 -12.03
N HIS A 42 2.24 10.09 -10.81
CA HIS A 42 2.50 9.21 -9.68
C HIS A 42 1.93 7.81 -9.92
N ARG A 43 0.67 7.73 -10.35
CA ARG A 43 0.00 6.46 -10.63
C ARG A 43 0.74 5.68 -11.72
N MET A 44 1.16 6.36 -12.79
CA MET A 44 1.97 5.77 -13.86
C MET A 44 3.27 5.17 -13.31
N LEU A 45 3.97 5.86 -12.39
CA LEU A 45 5.19 5.34 -11.77
C LEU A 45 4.92 4.07 -10.94
N VAL A 46 3.80 4.01 -10.20
CA VAL A 46 3.37 2.79 -9.48
C VAL A 46 3.09 1.64 -10.46
N VAL A 47 2.40 1.90 -11.56
CA VAL A 47 2.14 0.89 -12.61
C VAL A 47 3.45 0.36 -13.19
N LEU A 48 4.39 1.25 -13.52
CA LEU A 48 5.70 0.87 -14.07
C LEU A 48 6.55 0.08 -13.07
N LYS A 49 6.46 0.37 -11.77
CA LYS A 49 7.14 -0.38 -10.70
C LYS A 49 6.72 -1.85 -10.77
N ALA A 50 5.41 -2.11 -10.85
CA ALA A 50 4.87 -3.47 -10.97
C ALA A 50 5.28 -4.14 -12.29
N GLN A 51 5.14 -3.44 -13.43
CA GLN A 51 5.27 -4.05 -14.75
C GLN A 51 6.72 -4.26 -15.22
N LEU A 52 7.63 -3.32 -14.92
CA LEU A 52 8.98 -3.31 -15.48
C LEU A 52 10.09 -3.57 -14.46
N TYR A 53 9.84 -3.29 -13.19
CA TYR A 53 10.86 -3.31 -12.14
C TYR A 53 10.59 -4.33 -11.04
N GLY A 54 9.70 -5.29 -11.30
CA GLY A 54 9.45 -6.42 -10.41
C GLY A 54 8.89 -6.03 -9.04
N GLY A 55 8.17 -4.91 -8.95
CA GLY A 55 7.58 -4.43 -7.70
C GLY A 55 8.57 -3.72 -6.77
N SER A 56 9.74 -3.29 -7.23
CA SER A 56 10.71 -2.54 -6.41
C SER A 56 11.01 -1.16 -6.98
N TRP A 57 11.14 -0.16 -6.11
CA TRP A 57 11.49 1.21 -6.48
C TRP A 57 12.97 1.37 -6.82
N GLU A 58 13.84 0.60 -6.18
CA GLU A 58 15.29 0.74 -6.28
C GLU A 58 15.81 0.57 -7.72
N PRO A 59 15.44 -0.48 -8.48
CA PRO A 59 15.82 -0.61 -9.88
C PRO A 59 15.33 0.54 -10.75
N MET A 60 14.14 1.09 -10.48
CA MET A 60 13.60 2.24 -11.21
C MET A 60 14.38 3.52 -10.92
N LEU A 61 14.70 3.77 -9.64
CA LEU A 61 15.52 4.91 -9.23
C LEU A 61 16.92 4.85 -9.85
N ASP A 62 17.52 3.66 -9.92
CA ASP A 62 18.81 3.46 -10.56
C ASP A 62 18.74 3.73 -12.08
N ASP A 63 17.66 3.35 -12.75
CA ASP A 63 17.43 3.65 -14.17
C ASP A 63 17.37 5.17 -14.43
N LEU A 64 16.61 5.89 -13.60
CA LEU A 64 16.48 7.35 -13.69
C LEU A 64 17.82 8.06 -13.43
N ARG A 65 18.60 7.58 -12.44
CA ARG A 65 19.94 8.11 -12.13
C ARG A 65 20.94 7.80 -13.25
N ASN A 66 20.87 6.62 -13.84
CA ASN A 66 21.68 6.26 -15.01
C ASN A 66 21.39 7.22 -16.18
N ARG A 67 20.12 7.51 -16.45
CA ARG A 67 19.70 8.46 -17.47
C ARG A 67 20.26 9.87 -17.24
N LEU A 68 20.28 10.37 -15.99
CA LEU A 68 20.91 11.66 -15.65
C LEU A 68 22.41 11.68 -15.96
N SER A 69 23.09 10.55 -15.77
CA SER A 69 24.53 10.41 -16.00
C SER A 69 24.92 10.00 -17.43
N GLY A 70 23.96 9.92 -18.35
CA GLY A 70 24.20 9.48 -19.72
C GLY A 70 24.54 7.99 -19.88
N LYS A 71 24.26 7.18 -18.86
CA LYS A 71 24.43 5.72 -18.90
C LYS A 71 23.22 5.06 -19.59
N PRO A 72 23.36 3.82 -20.09
CA PRO A 72 22.23 3.05 -20.59
C PRO A 72 21.12 2.92 -19.54
N TYR A 73 19.87 2.95 -20.01
CA TYR A 73 18.65 2.89 -19.20
C TYR A 73 17.57 2.10 -19.95
N ILE A 74 16.54 1.63 -19.23
CA ILE A 74 15.53 0.69 -19.69
C ILE A 74 14.33 1.43 -20.31
N PHE A 75 13.89 2.55 -19.73
CA PHE A 75 12.66 3.23 -20.18
C PHE A 75 12.72 4.77 -20.15
N LYS A 76 11.85 5.43 -20.93
CA LYS A 76 11.79 6.90 -21.04
C LYS A 76 10.41 7.46 -20.71
N LEU A 77 10.34 8.25 -19.64
CA LEU A 77 9.21 9.13 -19.33
C LEU A 77 9.34 10.50 -20.01
N VAL A 78 8.19 11.13 -20.29
CA VAL A 78 8.06 12.48 -20.88
C VAL A 78 8.30 13.61 -19.88
N HIS A 79 8.17 13.35 -18.57
CA HIS A 79 8.38 14.35 -17.51
C HIS A 79 9.88 14.57 -17.20
N ARG A 80 10.17 15.60 -16.40
CA ARG A 80 11.53 15.88 -15.93
C ARG A 80 11.96 14.75 -14.97
N ILE A 81 13.10 14.13 -15.27
CA ILE A 81 13.65 12.99 -14.52
C ILE A 81 13.75 13.29 -13.01
N GLN A 82 14.15 14.51 -12.67
CA GLN A 82 14.32 14.91 -11.26
C GLN A 82 12.98 14.92 -10.51
N ASP A 83 11.91 15.35 -11.15
CA ASP A 83 10.57 15.35 -10.56
C ASP A 83 10.11 13.91 -10.34
N ASP A 84 10.36 13.00 -11.28
CA ASP A 84 9.99 11.59 -11.14
C ASP A 84 10.77 10.91 -10.00
N ILE A 85 12.06 11.22 -9.83
CA ILE A 85 12.85 10.76 -8.67
C ILE A 85 12.21 11.25 -7.36
N GLU A 86 11.82 12.53 -7.28
CA GLU A 86 11.20 13.08 -6.08
C GLU A 86 9.86 12.38 -5.76
N ARG A 87 9.01 12.17 -6.77
CA ARG A 87 7.74 11.44 -6.62
C ARG A 87 7.96 10.02 -6.08
N ILE A 88 8.92 9.29 -6.64
CA ILE A 88 9.23 7.92 -6.20
C ILE A 88 9.71 7.91 -4.75
N GLU A 89 10.62 8.80 -4.37
CA GLU A 89 11.14 8.83 -2.99
C GLU A 89 10.02 9.20 -1.98
N GLN A 90 9.09 10.08 -2.35
CA GLN A 90 7.91 10.39 -1.54
C GLN A 90 6.99 9.17 -1.36
N MET A 91 6.67 8.47 -2.45
CA MET A 91 5.83 7.27 -2.42
C MET A 91 6.50 6.11 -1.66
N ARG A 92 7.79 5.88 -1.89
CA ARG A 92 8.58 4.87 -1.17
C ARG A 92 8.62 5.13 0.33
N LYS A 93 8.77 6.39 0.73
CA LYS A 93 8.70 6.79 2.14
C LYS A 93 7.31 6.49 2.71
N PHE A 94 6.25 6.83 1.99
CA PHE A 94 4.87 6.57 2.41
C PHE A 94 4.62 5.06 2.61
N GLU A 95 5.03 4.22 1.65
CA GLU A 95 4.96 2.76 1.72
C GLU A 95 5.67 2.22 2.97
N ALA A 96 6.88 2.70 3.25
CA ALA A 96 7.65 2.29 4.43
C ALA A 96 6.99 2.71 5.75
N GLU A 97 6.40 3.91 5.80
CA GLU A 97 5.71 4.43 6.99
C GLU A 97 4.41 3.66 7.31
N HIS A 98 3.72 3.17 6.28
CA HIS A 98 2.42 2.50 6.42
C HIS A 98 2.49 0.97 6.28
N GLY A 99 3.62 0.42 5.85
CA GLY A 99 3.80 -1.02 5.64
C GLY A 99 2.95 -1.58 4.50
N VAL A 100 2.77 -0.80 3.42
CA VAL A 100 1.93 -1.16 2.27
C VAL A 100 2.72 -1.16 0.97
N ASP A 101 2.21 -1.84 -0.05
CA ASP A 101 2.62 -1.64 -1.44
C ASP A 101 1.53 -0.86 -2.17
N LEU A 102 1.86 0.30 -2.73
CA LEU A 102 0.89 1.12 -3.47
C LEU A 102 0.37 0.42 -4.72
N THR A 103 1.05 -0.61 -5.24
CA THR A 103 0.55 -1.40 -6.38
C THR A 103 -0.74 -2.13 -6.06
N ASP A 104 -1.02 -2.39 -4.78
CA ASP A 104 -2.26 -3.06 -4.34
C ASP A 104 -3.47 -2.12 -4.34
N TYR A 105 -3.25 -0.80 -4.46
CA TYR A 105 -4.28 0.23 -4.35
C TYR A 105 -4.44 1.07 -5.64
N VAL A 106 -3.50 0.96 -6.58
CA VAL A 106 -3.57 1.66 -7.87
C VAL A 106 -4.07 0.70 -8.95
N ASP A 107 -5.18 1.05 -9.60
CA ASP A 107 -5.71 0.28 -10.72
C ASP A 107 -4.69 0.20 -11.87
N LEU A 108 -4.33 -1.03 -12.23
CA LEU A 108 -3.60 -1.38 -13.45
C LEU A 108 -4.59 -1.36 -14.62
N ALA A 109 -4.93 -0.16 -15.10
CA ALA A 109 -5.79 0.01 -16.28
C ALA A 109 -5.11 -0.46 -17.58
#